data_AF-A0A2H6JWM2-F1
#
_entry.id   AF-A0A2H6JWM2-F1
#
_cell.length_a   1.000
_cell.length_b   1.000
_cell.length_c   1.000
_cell.angle_alpha   90.00
_cell.angle_beta   90.00
_cell.angle_gamma   90.00
#
_symmetry.space_group_name_H-M   'P 1'
#
loop_
_entity.id
_entity.type
_entity.pdbx_description
1 polymer ?
#
loop_
_entity_poly.entity_id
_entity_poly.type
_entity_poly.pdbx_seq_one_letter_code
_entity_poly.pdbx_strand_id
1 'polypeptide(L)'
;MKPEERIKIIIEHYPKVRDAAVRCLSGKRWNGNAVLMVIDAAFTSIGVNYFTLVVPKVKEFREIYSEKFTGLEELSMLHYDEVAWLWKNKRSWKVACGIASRISEIKKREKVNDLQALSLWASGVEIEHWEKDTIGRLNGVGINTIQYLRMMGGVDTAMPDKIVRRFIGKVADDPEEVFGMDNIKLIKKVQVLAEKAEISSVEMCFLAWIEQYGEKEGKKYAELMRSI
;
A
#
# COMPACT_ATOMS: atom_id res chain seq x y z
N MET A 1 -13.10 -21.45 18.00
CA MET A 1 -13.35 -20.06 17.57
C MET A 1 -13.03 -19.96 16.10
N LYS A 2 -14.00 -19.53 15.30
CA LYS A 2 -13.87 -19.38 13.85
C LYS A 2 -12.89 -18.26 13.50
N PRO A 3 -12.27 -18.26 12.31
CA PRO A 3 -11.32 -17.22 11.92
C PRO A 3 -11.87 -15.80 12.04
N GLU A 4 -13.12 -15.57 11.61
CA GLU A 4 -13.78 -14.26 11.68
C GLU A 4 -13.96 -13.75 13.12
N GLU A 5 -14.25 -14.64 14.08
CA GLU A 5 -14.38 -14.28 15.49
C GLU A 5 -13.02 -13.86 16.08
N ARG A 6 -11.94 -14.58 15.73
CA ARG A 6 -10.57 -14.22 16.14
C ARG A 6 -10.19 -12.84 15.63
N ILE A 7 -10.53 -12.55 14.38
CA ILE A 7 -10.25 -11.25 13.74
C ILE A 7 -11.02 -10.13 14.44
N LYS A 8 -12.32 -10.34 14.74
CA LYS A 8 -13.15 -9.37 15.46
C LYS A 8 -12.59 -9.04 16.85
N ILE A 9 -12.06 -10.02 17.58
CA ILE A 9 -11.40 -9.77 18.87
C ILE A 9 -10.11 -8.95 18.70
N ILE A 10 -9.27 -9.29 17.71
CA ILE A 10 -8.01 -8.58 17.50
C ILE A 10 -8.27 -7.11 17.12
N ILE A 11 -9.25 -6.84 16.26
CA ILE A 11 -9.50 -5.47 15.78
C ILE A 11 -10.05 -4.55 16.87
N GLU A 12 -10.74 -5.07 17.89
CA GLU A 12 -11.21 -4.31 19.05
C GLU A 12 -10.06 -3.64 19.82
N HIS A 13 -8.85 -4.21 19.78
CA HIS A 13 -7.66 -3.60 20.38
C HIS A 13 -7.12 -2.40 19.58
N TYR A 14 -7.48 -2.27 18.30
CA TYR A 14 -6.93 -1.29 17.38
C TYR A 14 -8.02 -0.50 16.61
N PRO A 15 -8.91 0.23 17.30
CA PRO A 15 -10.03 0.92 16.66
C PRO A 15 -9.60 1.95 15.59
N LYS A 16 -8.37 2.48 15.67
CA LYS A 16 -7.83 3.44 14.71
C LYS A 16 -7.47 2.84 13.34
N VAL A 17 -7.42 1.52 13.23
CA VAL A 17 -7.16 0.82 11.96
C VAL A 17 -8.30 1.06 10.99
N ARG A 18 -9.54 1.05 11.48
CA ARG A 18 -10.73 1.36 10.67
C ARG A 18 -10.65 2.76 10.08
N ASP A 19 -10.34 3.77 10.89
CA ASP A 19 -10.19 5.15 10.43
C ASP A 19 -9.11 5.26 9.35
N ALA A 20 -7.98 4.57 9.53
CA ALA A 20 -6.90 4.53 8.55
C ALA A 20 -7.32 3.86 7.24
N ALA A 21 -8.06 2.75 7.31
CA ALA A 21 -8.56 2.04 6.14
C ALA A 21 -9.58 2.88 5.35
N VAL A 22 -10.53 3.51 6.04
CA VAL A 22 -11.52 4.42 5.42
C VAL A 22 -10.82 5.61 4.74
N ARG A 23 -9.78 6.17 5.37
CA ARG A 23 -8.96 7.21 4.74
C ARG A 23 -8.24 6.71 3.50
N CYS A 24 -7.67 5.51 3.54
CA CYS A 24 -7.00 4.92 2.38
C CYS A 24 -7.97 4.72 1.23
N LEU A 25 -9.12 4.08 1.49
CA LEU A 25 -10.15 3.79 0.48
C LEU A 25 -10.78 5.05 -0.13
N SER A 26 -10.87 6.13 0.65
CA SER A 26 -11.35 7.43 0.16
C SER A 26 -10.28 8.27 -0.53
N GLY A 27 -9.10 7.71 -0.82
CA GLY A 27 -7.99 8.43 -1.46
C GLY A 27 -7.42 9.54 -0.59
N LYS A 28 -7.60 9.49 0.74
CA LYS A 28 -7.12 10.51 1.70
C LYS A 28 -5.80 10.14 2.37
N ARG A 29 -5.19 9.01 2.00
CA ARG A 29 -3.81 8.69 2.43
C ARG A 29 -2.87 9.82 2.02
N TRP A 30 -1.93 10.18 2.88
CA TRP A 30 -1.03 11.33 2.67
C TRP A 30 -1.80 12.62 2.36
N ASN A 31 -2.96 12.80 3.00
CA ASN A 31 -3.93 13.88 2.75
C ASN A 31 -4.35 14.03 1.27
N GLY A 32 -4.37 12.92 0.52
CA GLY A 32 -4.75 12.91 -0.89
C GLY A 32 -3.63 13.29 -1.85
N ASN A 33 -2.40 13.37 -1.37
CA ASN A 33 -1.25 13.64 -2.22
C ASN A 33 -0.78 12.35 -2.94
N ALA A 34 -1.15 12.22 -4.22
CA ALA A 34 -0.80 11.06 -5.05
C ALA A 34 0.72 10.89 -5.24
N VAL A 35 1.49 11.99 -5.27
CA VAL A 35 2.97 11.93 -5.31
C VAL A 35 3.48 11.18 -4.08
N LEU A 36 3.04 11.56 -2.88
CA LEU A 36 3.46 10.88 -1.65
C LEU A 36 2.99 9.42 -1.58
N MET A 37 1.82 9.09 -2.14
CA MET A 37 1.37 7.70 -2.26
C MET A 37 2.29 6.87 -3.17
N VAL A 38 2.73 7.43 -4.30
CA VAL A 38 3.68 6.77 -5.21
C VAL A 38 5.06 6.62 -4.56
N ILE A 39 5.53 7.64 -3.85
CA ILE A 39 6.78 7.60 -3.07
C ILE A 39 6.70 6.51 -1.98
N ASP A 40 5.60 6.44 -1.24
CA ASP A 40 5.34 5.41 -0.24
C ASP A 40 5.39 3.99 -0.86
N ALA A 41 4.69 3.78 -1.97
CA ALA A 41 4.70 2.49 -2.67
C ALA A 41 6.08 2.09 -3.19
N ALA A 42 6.85 3.06 -3.69
CA ALA A 42 8.22 2.84 -4.17
C ALA A 42 9.17 2.46 -3.02
N PHE A 43 9.09 3.09 -1.84
CA PHE A 43 9.84 2.65 -0.67
C PHE A 43 9.39 1.28 -0.17
N THR A 44 8.10 0.99 -0.21
CA THR A 44 7.58 -0.32 0.18
C THR A 44 8.05 -1.44 -0.75
N SER A 45 8.32 -1.13 -2.04
CA SER A 45 8.81 -2.09 -3.04
C SER A 45 10.13 -2.80 -2.70
N ILE A 46 10.93 -2.23 -1.79
CA ILE A 46 12.22 -2.81 -1.38
C ILE A 46 12.12 -3.68 -0.13
N GLY A 47 10.92 -3.89 0.42
CA GLY A 47 10.68 -4.84 1.51
C GLY A 47 11.23 -4.40 2.88
N VAL A 48 11.39 -3.10 3.06
CA VAL A 48 11.85 -2.47 4.32
C VAL A 48 10.70 -2.28 5.30
N ASN A 49 11.01 -1.99 6.57
CA ASN A 49 10.00 -1.77 7.60
C ASN A 49 9.16 -0.52 7.30
N TYR A 50 7.83 -0.70 7.28
CA TYR A 50 6.89 0.37 6.98
C TYR A 50 6.97 1.54 7.97
N PHE A 51 6.84 1.26 9.27
CA PHE A 51 6.69 2.29 10.28
C PHE A 51 8.01 2.96 10.68
N THR A 52 9.12 2.22 10.65
CA THR A 52 10.43 2.74 11.08
C THR A 52 11.30 3.24 9.95
N LEU A 53 11.02 2.88 8.69
CA LEU A 53 11.78 3.35 7.54
C LEU A 53 10.93 4.05 6.48
N VAL A 54 9.87 3.42 5.98
CA VAL A 54 9.05 3.99 4.87
C VAL A 54 8.41 5.30 5.31
N VAL A 55 7.58 5.29 6.36
CA VAL A 55 6.83 6.48 6.80
C VAL A 55 7.76 7.65 7.13
N PRO A 56 8.86 7.49 7.89
CA PRO A 56 9.82 8.57 8.11
C PRO A 56 10.42 9.12 6.81
N LYS A 57 10.79 8.26 5.85
CA LYS A 57 11.39 8.69 4.59
C LYS A 57 10.41 9.42 3.67
N VAL A 58 9.14 9.03 3.65
CA VAL A 58 8.09 9.76 2.92
C VAL A 58 7.85 11.13 3.56
N LYS A 59 7.86 11.23 4.90
CA LYS A 59 7.75 12.52 5.61
C LYS A 59 8.94 13.43 5.32
N GLU A 60 10.15 12.91 5.39
CA GLU A 60 11.38 13.63 5.05
C GLU A 60 11.33 14.13 3.60
N PHE A 61 10.92 13.27 2.66
CA PHE A 61 10.70 13.67 1.26
C PHE A 61 9.68 14.81 1.15
N ARG A 62 8.54 14.73 1.85
CA ARG A 62 7.54 15.79 1.87
C ARG A 62 8.13 17.10 2.38
N GLU A 63 8.87 17.09 3.48
CA GLU A 63 9.44 18.31 4.07
C GLU A 63 10.41 19.01 3.12
N ILE A 64 11.25 18.25 2.41
CA ILE A 64 12.27 18.82 1.52
C ILE A 64 11.69 19.26 0.17
N TYR A 65 10.69 18.53 -0.32
CA TYR A 65 10.25 18.64 -1.71
C TYR A 65 8.78 19.03 -1.90
N SER A 66 8.01 19.28 -0.84
CA SER A 66 6.60 19.69 -0.93
C SER A 66 6.40 20.97 -1.75
N GLU A 67 7.37 21.88 -1.77
CA GLU A 67 7.33 23.10 -2.57
C GLU A 67 7.83 22.89 -4.02
N LYS A 68 8.49 21.76 -4.30
CA LYS A 68 9.13 21.48 -5.59
C LYS A 68 8.28 20.62 -6.52
N PHE A 69 7.29 19.89 -6.00
CA PHE A 69 6.47 18.97 -6.80
C PHE A 69 4.99 19.29 -6.71
N THR A 70 4.43 19.76 -7.83
CA THR A 70 3.00 20.01 -8.01
C THR A 70 2.23 18.77 -8.47
N GLY A 71 2.92 17.72 -8.94
CA GLY A 71 2.29 16.49 -9.38
C GLY A 71 3.23 15.35 -9.77
N LEU A 72 2.63 14.27 -10.27
CA LEU A 72 3.32 13.06 -10.72
C LEU A 72 4.15 13.27 -11.98
N GLU A 73 3.81 14.25 -12.81
CA GLU A 73 4.55 14.55 -14.03
C GLU A 73 5.96 15.06 -13.69
N GLU A 74 6.05 16.00 -12.75
CA GLU A 74 7.31 16.56 -12.28
C GLU A 74 8.16 15.48 -11.58
N LEU A 75 7.54 14.62 -10.76
CA LEU A 75 8.24 13.49 -10.13
C LEU A 75 8.88 12.56 -11.17
N SER A 76 8.23 12.35 -12.32
CA SER A 76 8.72 11.46 -13.37
C SER A 76 9.97 11.99 -14.10
N MET A 77 10.22 13.30 -14.06
CA MET A 77 11.30 13.97 -14.79
C MET A 77 12.56 14.19 -13.96
N LEU A 78 12.49 13.99 -12.63
CA LEU A 78 13.62 14.23 -11.74
C LEU A 78 14.77 13.26 -11.93
N HIS A 79 15.98 13.81 -11.95
CA HIS A 79 17.18 13.01 -12.01
C HIS A 79 17.52 12.45 -10.62
N TYR A 80 17.98 11.19 -10.61
CA TYR A 80 18.35 10.51 -9.37
C TYR A 80 19.37 11.29 -8.53
N ASP A 81 20.32 11.97 -9.18
CA ASP A 81 21.38 12.69 -8.49
C ASP A 81 20.85 13.85 -7.63
N GLU A 82 19.68 14.40 -7.97
CA GLU A 82 19.00 15.45 -7.20
C GLU A 82 18.39 14.94 -5.89
N VAL A 83 18.15 13.63 -5.80
CA VAL A 83 17.49 12.97 -4.66
C VAL A 83 18.37 11.92 -3.97
N ALA A 84 19.54 11.60 -4.53
CA ALA A 84 20.38 10.46 -4.11
C ALA A 84 20.79 10.50 -2.63
N TRP A 85 20.97 11.69 -2.07
CA TRP A 85 21.31 11.90 -0.66
C TRP A 85 20.20 11.45 0.29
N LEU A 86 18.94 11.65 -0.12
CA LEU A 86 17.74 11.24 0.62
C LEU A 86 17.35 9.79 0.27
N TRP A 87 17.39 9.48 -1.03
CA TRP A 87 16.92 8.25 -1.64
C TRP A 87 18.08 7.39 -2.11
N LYS A 88 18.66 6.60 -1.19
CA LYS A 88 19.86 5.81 -1.48
C LYS A 88 19.66 4.67 -2.48
N ASN A 89 18.42 4.22 -2.68
CA ASN A 89 18.12 3.06 -3.54
C ASN A 89 17.67 3.51 -4.93
N LYS A 90 18.61 3.55 -5.88
CA LYS A 90 18.34 3.91 -7.28
C LYS A 90 17.29 3.04 -7.97
N ARG A 91 17.15 1.76 -7.57
CA ARG A 91 16.12 0.87 -8.14
C ARG A 91 14.72 1.31 -7.72
N SER A 92 14.47 1.56 -6.44
CA SER A 92 13.13 2.02 -6.02
C SER A 92 12.84 3.45 -6.49
N TRP A 93 13.86 4.28 -6.70
CA TRP A 93 13.66 5.58 -7.36
C TRP A 93 13.12 5.42 -8.79
N LYS A 94 13.72 4.51 -9.58
CA LYS A 94 13.22 4.19 -10.92
C LYS A 94 11.78 3.66 -10.90
N VAL A 95 11.40 2.91 -9.88
CA VAL A 95 10.02 2.48 -9.67
C VAL A 95 9.10 3.69 -9.44
N ALA A 96 9.48 4.64 -8.57
CA ALA A 96 8.71 5.86 -8.34
C ALA A 96 8.49 6.66 -9.64
N CYS A 97 9.56 6.98 -10.38
CA CYS A 97 9.47 7.74 -11.62
C CYS A 97 8.68 6.98 -12.70
N GLY A 98 8.85 5.67 -12.79
CA GLY A 98 8.12 4.83 -13.74
C GLY A 98 6.61 4.82 -13.45
N ILE A 99 6.21 4.62 -12.20
CA ILE A 99 4.80 4.69 -11.78
C ILE A 99 4.24 6.08 -12.08
N ALA A 100 4.96 7.14 -11.69
CA ALA A 100 4.54 8.52 -11.87
C ALA A 100 4.33 8.87 -13.35
N SER A 101 5.23 8.41 -14.22
CA SER A 101 5.11 8.54 -15.67
C SER A 101 3.84 7.86 -16.20
N ARG A 102 3.58 6.59 -15.84
CA ARG A 102 2.40 5.84 -16.30
C ARG A 102 1.08 6.47 -15.85
N ILE A 103 1.01 6.90 -14.59
CA ILE A 103 -0.20 7.58 -14.08
C ILE A 103 -0.39 8.94 -14.76
N SER A 104 0.70 9.66 -15.06
CA SER A 104 0.62 10.93 -15.80
C SER A 104 0.13 10.75 -17.24
N GLU A 105 0.47 9.63 -17.90
CA GLU A 105 -0.11 9.27 -19.21
C GLU A 105 -1.63 9.11 -19.11
N ILE A 106 -2.12 8.41 -18.08
CA ILE A 106 -3.56 8.21 -17.83
C ILE A 106 -4.23 9.54 -17.51
N LYS A 107 -3.66 10.35 -16.62
CA LYS A 107 -4.12 11.70 -16.29
C LYS A 107 -4.38 12.55 -17.53
N LYS A 108 -3.42 12.58 -18.46
CA LYS A 108 -3.51 13.35 -19.71
C LYS A 108 -4.60 12.80 -20.64
N ARG A 109 -4.67 11.47 -20.78
CA ARG A 109 -5.66 10.79 -21.63
C ARG A 109 -7.08 11.01 -21.14
N GLU A 110 -7.31 10.82 -19.84
CA GLU A 110 -8.64 10.88 -19.22
C GLU A 110 -9.02 12.30 -18.77
N LYS A 111 -8.09 13.27 -18.84
CA LYS A 111 -8.27 14.68 -18.43
C LYS A 111 -8.73 14.83 -16.98
N VAL A 112 -8.09 14.11 -16.08
CA VAL A 112 -8.37 14.08 -14.64
C VAL A 112 -7.18 14.61 -13.83
N ASN A 113 -7.31 14.68 -12.49
CA ASN A 113 -6.17 14.97 -11.61
C ASN A 113 -5.35 13.70 -11.28
N ASP A 114 -4.20 13.86 -10.62
CA ASP A 114 -3.29 12.75 -10.29
C ASP A 114 -3.95 11.65 -9.45
N LEU A 115 -4.74 12.04 -8.46
CA LEU A 115 -5.43 11.10 -7.57
C LEU A 115 -6.50 10.30 -8.31
N GLN A 116 -7.28 10.97 -9.17
CA GLN A 116 -8.25 10.32 -10.03
C GLN A 116 -7.58 9.38 -11.03
N ALA A 117 -6.45 9.78 -11.63
CA ALA A 117 -5.70 8.92 -12.55
C ALA A 117 -5.16 7.67 -11.84
N LEU A 118 -4.64 7.80 -10.62
CA LEU A 118 -4.22 6.68 -9.79
C LEU A 118 -5.40 5.74 -9.48
N SER A 119 -6.57 6.29 -9.15
CA SER A 119 -7.77 5.51 -8.86
C SER A 119 -8.31 4.77 -10.10
N LEU A 120 -8.33 5.44 -11.25
CA LEU A 120 -8.70 4.84 -12.55
C LEU A 120 -7.76 3.70 -12.93
N TRP A 121 -6.45 3.90 -12.78
CA TRP A 121 -5.48 2.82 -12.97
C TRP A 121 -5.76 1.66 -12.01
N ALA A 122 -5.85 1.95 -10.71
CA ALA A 122 -5.94 0.92 -9.67
C ALA A 122 -7.16 0.00 -9.85
N SER A 123 -8.31 0.59 -10.19
CA SER A 123 -9.56 -0.12 -10.43
C SER A 123 -9.56 -0.93 -11.73
N GLY A 124 -8.76 -0.53 -12.73
CA GLY A 124 -8.62 -1.21 -14.01
C GLY A 124 -7.61 -2.37 -14.06
N VAL A 125 -6.84 -2.61 -12.98
CA VAL A 125 -5.85 -3.69 -12.97
C VAL A 125 -6.52 -5.06 -12.84
N GLU A 126 -6.31 -5.93 -13.84
CA GLU A 126 -6.59 -7.36 -13.79
C GLU A 126 -5.51 -8.07 -12.97
N ILE A 127 -5.81 -8.46 -11.74
CA ILE A 127 -4.80 -8.96 -10.80
C ILE A 127 -4.22 -10.33 -11.21
N GLU A 128 -4.99 -11.16 -11.93
CA GLU A 128 -4.52 -12.43 -12.49
C GLU A 128 -3.45 -12.26 -13.59
N HIS A 129 -3.38 -11.06 -14.18
CA HIS A 129 -2.47 -10.72 -15.28
C HIS A 129 -1.70 -9.43 -15.00
N TRP A 130 -1.47 -9.13 -13.72
CA TRP A 130 -0.85 -7.88 -13.30
C TRP A 130 0.52 -7.66 -13.95
N GLU A 131 1.28 -8.71 -14.24
CA GLU A 131 2.57 -8.59 -14.92
C GLU A 131 2.48 -8.04 -16.35
N LYS A 132 1.29 -8.07 -16.96
CA LYS A 132 1.03 -7.47 -18.29
C LYS A 132 0.58 -6.02 -18.20
N ASP A 133 0.20 -5.55 -17.00
CA ASP A 133 -0.20 -4.17 -16.77
C ASP A 133 0.93 -3.17 -17.08
N THR A 134 0.54 -1.95 -17.44
CA THR A 134 1.43 -0.82 -17.70
C THR A 134 2.43 -0.54 -16.58
N ILE A 135 2.00 -0.64 -15.31
CA ILE A 135 2.86 -0.49 -14.14
C ILE A 135 3.49 -1.83 -13.75
N GLY A 136 2.76 -2.94 -13.89
CA GLY A 136 3.28 -4.28 -13.58
C GLY A 136 4.50 -4.71 -14.39
N ARG A 137 4.64 -4.21 -15.63
CA ARG A 137 5.83 -4.43 -16.48
C ARG A 137 7.07 -3.63 -16.10
N LEU A 138 6.96 -2.68 -15.16
CA LEU A 138 8.10 -1.87 -14.76
C LEU A 138 9.12 -2.71 -13.99
N ASN A 139 10.39 -2.60 -14.40
CA ASN A 139 11.48 -3.28 -13.71
C ASN A 139 11.54 -2.87 -12.24
N GLY A 140 11.41 -3.87 -11.36
CA GLY A 140 11.44 -3.67 -9.92
C GLY A 140 10.07 -3.57 -9.26
N VAL A 141 8.98 -3.48 -10.03
CA VAL A 141 7.61 -3.62 -9.54
C VAL A 141 7.26 -5.11 -9.43
N GLY A 142 6.72 -5.48 -8.28
CA GLY A 142 6.15 -6.81 -8.05
C GLY A 142 4.70 -6.72 -7.56
N ILE A 143 4.04 -7.87 -7.40
CA ILE A 143 2.64 -7.93 -6.96
C ILE A 143 2.37 -7.16 -5.65
N ASN A 144 3.34 -7.14 -4.71
CA ASN A 144 3.21 -6.37 -3.49
C ASN A 144 3.06 -4.87 -3.78
N THR A 145 3.90 -4.34 -4.66
CA THR A 145 3.85 -2.94 -5.08
C THR A 145 2.55 -2.63 -5.81
N ILE A 146 2.11 -3.51 -6.72
CA ILE A 146 0.83 -3.35 -7.43
C ILE A 146 -0.32 -3.29 -6.45
N GLN A 147 -0.43 -4.28 -5.57
CA GLN A 147 -1.54 -4.36 -4.62
C GLN A 147 -1.55 -3.19 -3.66
N TYR A 148 -0.39 -2.81 -3.14
CA TYR A 148 -0.31 -1.66 -2.23
C TYR A 148 -0.64 -0.34 -2.93
N LEU A 149 -0.20 -0.15 -4.18
CA LEU A 149 -0.58 1.02 -4.96
C LEU A 149 -2.09 1.02 -5.31
N ARG A 150 -2.69 -0.15 -5.53
CA ARG A 150 -4.15 -0.28 -5.70
C ARG A 150 -4.91 0.11 -4.45
N MET A 151 -4.42 -0.26 -3.26
CA MET A 151 -4.98 0.22 -1.98
C MET A 151 -4.95 1.76 -1.90
N MET A 152 -3.84 2.39 -2.32
CA MET A 152 -3.71 3.85 -2.37
C MET A 152 -4.67 4.50 -3.39
N GLY A 153 -4.96 3.81 -4.50
CA GLY A 153 -5.96 4.21 -5.49
C GLY A 153 -7.41 3.95 -5.07
N GLY A 154 -7.65 3.48 -3.85
CA GLY A 154 -8.98 3.29 -3.28
C GLY A 154 -9.61 1.92 -3.52
N VAL A 155 -8.86 0.95 -4.05
CA VAL A 155 -9.36 -0.41 -4.24
C VAL A 155 -9.28 -1.18 -2.92
N ASP A 156 -10.40 -1.80 -2.52
CA ASP A 156 -10.39 -2.67 -1.35
C ASP A 156 -9.67 -3.99 -1.63
N THR A 157 -8.41 -4.03 -1.26
CA THR A 157 -7.54 -5.17 -1.47
C THR A 157 -6.42 -5.20 -0.42
N ALA A 158 -5.55 -6.21 -0.49
CA ALA A 158 -4.44 -6.37 0.46
C ALA A 158 -3.12 -6.65 -0.27
N MET A 159 -2.03 -6.13 0.31
CA MET A 159 -0.67 -6.47 -0.11
C MET A 159 -0.29 -7.86 0.42
N PRO A 160 0.04 -8.85 -0.41
CA PRO A 160 0.32 -10.22 0.03
C PRO A 160 1.76 -10.39 0.55
N ASP A 161 2.19 -9.53 1.48
CA ASP A 161 3.52 -9.62 2.07
C ASP A 161 3.63 -10.75 3.12
N LYS A 162 4.85 -10.94 3.63
CA LYS A 162 5.13 -11.96 4.66
C LYS A 162 4.45 -11.68 6.01
N ILE A 163 4.06 -10.43 6.28
CA ILE A 163 3.43 -10.02 7.54
C ILE A 163 1.94 -10.36 7.47
N VAL A 164 1.27 -9.97 6.39
CA VAL A 164 -0.10 -10.35 6.06
C VAL A 164 -0.24 -11.86 6.00
N ARG A 165 0.65 -12.57 5.29
CA ARG A 165 0.63 -14.04 5.25
C ARG A 165 0.70 -14.69 6.64
N ARG A 166 1.61 -14.22 7.49
CA ARG A 166 1.74 -14.73 8.87
C ARG A 166 0.50 -14.42 9.71
N PHE A 167 -0.07 -13.24 9.57
CA PHE A 167 -1.30 -12.87 10.26
C PHE A 167 -2.47 -13.75 9.83
N ILE A 168 -2.66 -13.95 8.52
CA ILE A 168 -3.71 -14.82 7.99
C ILE A 168 -3.50 -16.26 8.46
N GLY A 169 -2.26 -16.76 8.48
CA GLY A 169 -1.94 -18.08 9.03
C GLY A 169 -2.27 -18.21 10.52
N LYS A 170 -2.09 -17.14 11.32
CA LYS A 170 -2.44 -17.12 12.76
C LYS A 170 -3.95 -17.22 12.99
N VAL A 171 -4.76 -16.58 12.14
CA VAL A 171 -6.22 -16.54 12.33
C VAL A 171 -6.96 -17.65 11.60
N ALA A 172 -6.37 -18.24 10.57
CA ALA A 172 -6.96 -19.34 9.81
C ALA A 172 -7.15 -20.63 10.64
N ASP A 173 -8.01 -21.52 10.14
CA ASP A 173 -8.20 -22.85 10.70
C ASP A 173 -7.02 -23.77 10.37
N ASP A 174 -6.50 -23.68 9.14
CA ASP A 174 -5.31 -24.40 8.68
C ASP A 174 -4.21 -23.41 8.26
N PRO A 175 -3.18 -23.20 9.11
CA PRO A 175 -2.05 -22.33 8.77
C PRO A 175 -1.20 -22.88 7.61
N GLU A 176 -1.04 -24.19 7.47
CA GLU A 176 -0.20 -24.80 6.43
C GLU A 176 -0.78 -24.53 5.04
N GLU A 177 -2.11 -24.60 4.90
CA GLU A 177 -2.83 -24.18 3.70
C GLU A 177 -2.42 -22.75 3.29
N VAL A 178 -2.44 -21.80 4.24
CA VAL A 178 -2.12 -20.39 4.00
C VAL A 178 -0.65 -20.21 3.58
N PHE A 179 0.27 -20.93 4.21
CA PHE A 179 1.69 -20.84 3.86
C PHE A 179 2.00 -21.45 2.49
N GLY A 180 1.21 -22.41 2.01
CA GLY A 180 1.31 -22.99 0.67
C GLY A 180 0.66 -22.16 -0.46
N MET A 181 -0.13 -21.14 -0.15
CA MET A 181 -0.80 -20.31 -1.16
C MET A 181 0.16 -19.44 -1.97
N ASP A 182 -0.04 -19.34 -3.28
CA ASP A 182 0.53 -18.25 -4.05
C ASP A 182 -0.07 -16.89 -3.63
N ASN A 183 0.50 -15.79 -4.13
CA ASN A 183 0.08 -14.45 -3.72
C ASN A 183 -1.34 -14.10 -4.17
N ILE A 184 -1.81 -14.62 -5.31
CA ILE A 184 -3.18 -14.36 -5.81
C ILE A 184 -4.19 -15.07 -4.92
N LYS A 185 -3.93 -16.34 -4.58
CA LYS A 185 -4.74 -17.10 -3.63
C LYS A 185 -4.77 -16.44 -2.26
N LEU A 186 -3.63 -15.93 -1.78
CA LEU A 186 -3.58 -15.20 -0.51
C LEU A 186 -4.44 -13.93 -0.55
N ILE A 187 -4.39 -13.12 -1.61
CA ILE A 187 -5.25 -11.93 -1.76
C ILE A 187 -6.72 -12.31 -1.68
N LYS A 188 -7.15 -13.35 -2.41
CA LYS A 188 -8.53 -13.85 -2.39
C LYS A 188 -8.94 -14.38 -1.01
N LYS A 189 -8.05 -15.09 -0.31
CA LYS A 189 -8.27 -15.57 1.06
C LYS A 189 -8.45 -14.40 2.04
N VAL A 190 -7.64 -13.35 1.93
CA VAL A 190 -7.78 -12.12 2.73
C VAL A 190 -9.16 -11.50 2.51
N GLN A 191 -9.59 -11.35 1.25
CA GLN A 191 -10.90 -10.79 0.92
C GLN A 191 -12.04 -11.58 1.54
N VAL A 192 -12.04 -12.90 1.41
CA VAL A 192 -13.06 -13.79 2.00
C VAL A 192 -13.10 -13.67 3.53
N LEU A 193 -11.93 -13.62 4.19
CA LEU A 193 -11.86 -13.47 5.64
C LEU A 193 -12.30 -12.09 6.11
N ALA A 194 -11.95 -11.03 5.37
CA ALA A 194 -12.37 -9.66 5.65
C ALA A 194 -13.88 -9.52 5.55
N GLU A 195 -14.48 -10.06 4.49
CA GLU A 195 -15.94 -10.09 4.30
C GLU A 195 -16.65 -10.79 5.47
N LYS A 196 -16.20 -11.99 5.87
CA LYS A 196 -16.77 -12.72 7.02
C LYS A 196 -16.60 -11.99 8.35
N ALA A 197 -15.50 -11.25 8.49
CA ALA A 197 -15.22 -10.43 9.66
C ALA A 197 -15.92 -9.06 9.62
N GLU A 198 -16.65 -8.73 8.55
CA GLU A 198 -17.34 -7.45 8.33
C GLU A 198 -16.38 -6.25 8.36
N ILE A 199 -15.20 -6.43 7.78
CA ILE A 199 -14.17 -5.39 7.62
C ILE A 199 -13.67 -5.35 6.18
N SER A 200 -12.99 -4.27 5.81
CA SER A 200 -12.36 -4.17 4.48
C SER A 200 -11.06 -5.00 4.40
N SER A 201 -10.68 -5.41 3.20
CA SER A 201 -9.38 -6.06 2.95
C SER A 201 -8.21 -5.13 3.29
N VAL A 202 -8.37 -3.82 3.07
CA VAL A 202 -7.40 -2.80 3.47
C VAL A 202 -7.25 -2.76 4.99
N GLU A 203 -8.36 -2.79 5.73
CA GLU A 203 -8.38 -2.83 7.20
C GLU A 203 -7.69 -4.10 7.72
N MET A 204 -7.93 -5.25 7.10
CA MET A 204 -7.21 -6.50 7.42
C MET A 204 -5.70 -6.38 7.17
N CYS A 205 -5.28 -5.80 6.05
CA CYS A 205 -3.87 -5.60 5.72
C CYS A 205 -3.17 -4.71 6.75
N PHE A 206 -3.80 -3.60 7.13
CA PHE A 206 -3.28 -2.68 8.14
C PHE A 206 -3.26 -3.31 9.53
N LEU A 207 -4.30 -4.07 9.89
CA LEU A 207 -4.36 -4.83 11.13
C LEU A 207 -3.17 -5.80 11.23
N ALA A 208 -2.89 -6.55 10.16
CA ALA A 208 -1.75 -7.47 10.11
C ALA A 208 -0.40 -6.76 10.35
N TRP A 209 -0.22 -5.57 9.78
CA TRP A 209 1.00 -4.77 9.99
C TRP A 209 1.14 -4.24 11.41
N ILE A 210 0.03 -3.97 12.09
CA ILE A 210 0.01 -3.37 13.43
C ILE A 210 0.15 -4.44 14.52
N GLU A 211 -0.60 -5.53 14.39
CA GLU A 211 -0.66 -6.63 15.36
C GLU A 211 0.71 -7.25 15.65
N GLN A 212 1.62 -7.27 14.67
CA GLN A 212 2.96 -7.85 14.87
C GLN A 212 3.81 -7.15 15.96
N TYR A 213 3.43 -5.93 16.38
CA TYR A 213 4.15 -5.14 17.38
C TYR A 213 3.57 -5.28 18.79
N GLY A 214 2.51 -6.06 18.99
CA GLY A 214 1.78 -6.11 20.25
C GLY A 214 0.93 -4.86 20.48
N GLU A 215 0.21 -4.82 21.60
CA GLU A 215 -0.86 -3.83 21.81
C GLU A 215 -0.34 -2.40 21.94
N LYS A 216 0.67 -2.17 22.78
CA LYS A 216 1.18 -0.81 23.09
C LYS A 216 1.78 -0.13 21.86
N GLU A 217 2.77 -0.76 21.24
CA GLU A 217 3.42 -0.26 20.04
C GLU A 217 2.45 -0.28 18.84
N GLY A 218 1.60 -1.30 18.75
CA GLY A 218 0.58 -1.39 17.71
C GLY A 218 -0.41 -0.22 17.75
N LYS A 219 -0.91 0.17 18.93
CA LYS A 219 -1.79 1.36 19.07
C LYS A 219 -1.11 2.64 18.62
N LYS A 220 0.18 2.82 18.94
CA LYS A 220 0.98 3.96 18.44
C LYS A 220 1.08 3.96 16.91
N TYR A 221 1.31 2.80 16.31
CA TYR A 221 1.41 2.69 14.85
C TYR A 221 0.06 2.80 14.14
N ALA A 222 -1.04 2.37 14.76
CA ALA A 222 -2.39 2.61 14.27
C ALA A 222 -2.70 4.11 14.21
N GLU A 223 -2.33 4.85 15.25
CA GLU A 223 -2.50 6.32 15.29
C GLU A 223 -1.61 7.01 14.25
N LEU A 224 -0.36 6.59 14.11
CA LEU A 224 0.53 7.08 13.05
C LEU A 224 -0.08 6.82 11.67
N MET A 225 -0.55 5.59 11.42
CA MET A 225 -1.15 5.20 10.14
C MET A 225 -2.40 6.02 9.84
N ARG A 226 -3.25 6.28 10.83
CA ARG A 226 -4.42 7.17 10.70
C ARG A 226 -4.04 8.60 10.35
N SER A 227 -2.93 9.10 10.90
CA SER A 227 -2.50 10.50 10.77
C SER A 227 -1.97 10.88 9.39
N ILE A 228 -1.61 9.89 8.56
CA ILE A 228 -1.10 10.11 7.21
C ILE A 228 -2.18 9.98 6.15
#